data_AF-A0A2V7U448-F1
#
_entry.id   AF-A0A2V7U448-F1
#
_cell.length_a   1.000
_cell.length_b   1.000
_cell.length_c   1.000
_cell.angle_alpha   90.00
_cell.angle_beta   90.00
_cell.angle_gamma   90.00
#
_symmetry.space_group_name_H-M   'P 1'
#
loop_
_entity.id
_entity.type
_entity.pdbx_description
1 polymer ?
#
loop_
_entity_poly.entity_id
_entity_poly.type
_entity_poly.pdbx_seq_one_letter_code
_entity_poly.pdbx_strand_id
1 'polypeptide(L)'
;MRVRNRSRRAGLLLLAALANACASSTALTRSLPRAVPAAESVAGGEGAAGEAEDGEQVIVYELYVNPLRPGLYEITRFRLDRLEGAAEARKRRVGTETLIWNARPGTREPLVCYERASRHGWRTLWLRKWTWRRLVPGSPEYQAAMFTALRVYGLHRARLGLPPIR
;
A
#
# COMPACT_ATOMS: atom_id res chain seq x y z
N MET A 1 57.69 -26.20 -33.73
CA MET A 1 57.24 -27.55 -33.36
C MET A 1 55.97 -27.44 -32.49
N ARG A 2 54.87 -28.06 -32.92
CA ARG A 2 53.66 -28.48 -32.16
C ARG A 2 52.74 -27.40 -31.50
N VAL A 3 51.69 -27.04 -32.27
CA VAL A 3 50.24 -27.26 -32.02
C VAL A 3 49.74 -27.21 -30.57
N ARG A 4 48.74 -26.36 -30.31
CA ARG A 4 47.42 -26.79 -29.78
C ARG A 4 46.31 -25.72 -29.89
N ASN A 5 45.51 -25.89 -30.95
CA ASN A 5 44.10 -25.51 -30.99
C ASN A 5 43.31 -26.33 -29.94
N ARG A 6 42.37 -25.70 -29.22
CA ARG A 6 41.21 -26.31 -28.50
C ARG A 6 40.37 -25.17 -27.90
N SER A 7 39.28 -24.75 -28.55
CA SER A 7 37.92 -25.33 -28.51
C SER A 7 36.99 -24.62 -27.52
N ARG A 8 36.12 -23.78 -28.10
CA ARG A 8 34.70 -23.51 -27.77
C ARG A 8 34.17 -24.08 -26.44
N ARG A 9 33.73 -23.17 -25.54
CA ARG A 9 32.53 -23.27 -24.66
C ARG A 9 32.04 -21.82 -24.48
N ALA A 10 30.86 -21.41 -24.96
CA ALA A 10 29.56 -21.56 -24.28
C ALA A 10 29.67 -21.18 -22.79
N GLY A 11 28.95 -20.22 -22.22
CA GLY A 11 27.79 -19.44 -22.62
C GLY A 11 27.30 -18.67 -21.37
N LEU A 12 26.26 -17.87 -21.57
CA LEU A 12 25.33 -17.35 -20.55
C LEU A 12 25.84 -16.37 -19.48
N LEU A 13 25.36 -15.13 -19.66
CA LEU A 13 24.49 -14.41 -18.71
C LEU A 13 25.04 -14.14 -17.30
N LEU A 14 25.46 -12.89 -17.08
CA LEU A 14 25.04 -12.16 -15.88
C LEU A 14 24.50 -10.79 -16.31
N LEU A 15 23.20 -10.77 -16.65
CA LEU A 15 22.38 -9.57 -16.51
C LEU A 15 22.28 -9.29 -15.00
N ALA A 16 23.19 -8.47 -14.49
CA ALA A 16 23.06 -7.93 -13.15
C ALA A 16 21.81 -7.03 -13.15
N ALA A 17 20.75 -7.53 -12.52
CA ALA A 17 19.47 -6.88 -12.41
C ALA A 17 19.62 -5.49 -11.76
N LEU A 18 19.37 -4.46 -12.57
CA LEU A 18 19.09 -3.11 -12.10
C LEU A 18 17.69 -3.12 -11.47
N ALA A 19 17.63 -3.29 -10.15
CA ALA A 19 16.40 -3.08 -9.39
C ALA A 19 16.73 -2.49 -8.00
N ASN A 20 17.24 -1.26 -8.01
CA ASN A 20 17.10 -0.36 -6.85
C ASN A 20 16.50 0.95 -7.37
N ALA A 21 15.29 0.86 -7.93
CA ALA A 21 14.49 2.03 -8.25
C ALA A 21 13.91 2.58 -6.94
N CYS A 22 14.53 3.66 -6.46
CA CYS A 22 14.02 4.71 -5.58
C CYS A 22 12.80 4.37 -4.68
N ALA A 23 13.07 3.96 -3.45
CA ALA A 23 12.13 4.12 -2.34
C ALA A 23 12.14 5.60 -1.88
N SER A 24 11.59 6.50 -2.69
CA SER A 24 11.22 7.85 -2.21
C SER A 24 9.99 7.71 -1.33
N SER A 25 10.19 7.30 -0.07
CA SER A 25 9.11 6.96 0.86
C SER A 25 8.34 8.22 1.27
N THR A 26 7.20 8.47 0.63
CA THR A 26 6.18 9.33 1.24
C THR A 26 5.42 8.50 2.28
N ALA A 27 6.13 8.09 3.34
CA ALA A 27 5.70 7.04 4.26
C ALA A 27 4.30 7.28 4.84
N LEU A 28 3.54 6.19 5.00
CA LEU A 28 2.32 6.19 5.78
C LEU A 28 2.65 6.41 7.27
N THR A 29 1.67 6.79 8.08
CA THR A 29 1.93 7.08 9.50
C THR A 29 2.44 5.85 10.25
N ARG A 30 3.25 6.00 11.28
CA ARG A 30 3.59 4.83 12.11
C ARG A 30 2.49 4.49 13.11
N SER A 31 1.57 5.42 13.37
CA SER A 31 0.51 5.22 14.36
C SER A 31 -0.65 4.39 13.80
N LEU A 32 -1.05 3.36 14.54
CA LEU A 32 -2.21 2.53 14.23
C LEU A 32 -3.38 2.83 15.18
N PRO A 33 -4.63 2.51 14.80
CA PRO A 33 -5.75 2.48 15.74
C PRO A 33 -5.46 1.48 16.86
N ARG A 34 -5.81 1.80 18.12
CA ARG A 34 -5.49 0.97 19.30
C ARG A 34 -5.96 -0.48 19.23
N ALA A 35 -7.05 -0.75 18.50
CA ALA A 35 -7.62 -2.09 18.37
C ALA A 35 -6.94 -2.94 17.28
N VAL A 36 -6.12 -2.33 16.42
CA VAL A 36 -5.41 -3.01 15.35
C VAL A 36 -4.06 -3.47 15.89
N PRO A 37 -3.71 -4.76 15.76
CA PRO A 37 -2.40 -5.23 16.21
C PRO A 37 -1.28 -4.60 15.36
N ALA A 38 -0.05 -4.64 15.86
CA ALA A 38 1.10 -4.17 15.09
C ALA A 38 1.15 -4.95 13.77
N ALA A 39 1.33 -4.28 12.64
CA ALA A 39 1.16 -4.93 11.34
C ALA A 39 2.13 -6.10 11.09
N GLU A 40 3.33 -5.99 11.64
CA GLU A 40 4.37 -7.04 11.70
C GLU A 40 3.96 -8.28 12.51
N SER A 41 3.03 -8.15 13.45
CA SER A 41 2.53 -9.28 14.25
C SER A 41 1.38 -10.05 13.61
N VAL A 42 0.73 -9.49 12.58
CA VAL A 42 -0.53 -10.03 12.02
C VAL A 42 -0.24 -10.97 10.83
N ALA A 43 0.64 -10.59 9.90
CA ALA A 43 0.76 -11.31 8.62
C ALA A 43 1.95 -12.29 8.50
N GLY A 44 2.70 -12.57 9.57
CA GLY A 44 3.87 -13.46 9.47
C GLY A 44 5.00 -12.96 8.56
N GLY A 45 4.96 -11.69 8.16
CA GLY A 45 6.14 -10.94 7.68
C GLY A 45 6.14 -10.43 6.24
N GLU A 46 5.22 -10.84 5.36
CA GLU A 46 5.26 -10.36 3.97
C GLU A 46 4.49 -9.04 3.80
N GLY A 47 5.25 -7.95 3.94
CA GLY A 47 4.81 -6.60 3.64
C GLY A 47 5.10 -6.23 2.19
N ALA A 48 4.11 -5.71 1.47
CA ALA A 48 4.28 -5.13 0.14
C ALA A 48 3.91 -3.64 0.18
N ALA A 49 4.86 -2.77 -0.16
CA ALA A 49 4.63 -1.33 -0.23
C ALA A 49 4.70 -0.83 -1.68
N GLY A 50 4.04 0.28 -1.96
CA GLY A 50 4.06 0.85 -3.29
C GLY A 50 3.49 2.26 -3.38
N GLU A 51 3.88 2.92 -4.46
CA GLU A 51 3.25 4.13 -4.96
C GLU A 51 2.74 3.83 -6.38
N ALA A 52 1.58 4.39 -6.74
CA ALA A 52 1.04 4.32 -8.09
C ALA A 52 0.27 5.60 -8.41
N GLU A 53 0.38 6.06 -9.65
CA GLU A 53 -0.45 7.16 -10.15
C GLU A 53 -1.84 6.65 -10.53
N ASP A 54 -2.84 7.48 -10.28
CA ASP A 54 -4.24 7.25 -10.57
C ASP A 54 -4.90 8.55 -11.04
N GLY A 55 -4.73 8.86 -12.33
CA GLY A 55 -5.14 10.14 -12.90
C GLY A 55 -4.42 11.30 -12.20
N GLU A 56 -5.19 12.19 -11.57
CA GLU A 56 -4.66 13.36 -10.82
C GLU A 56 -4.29 13.03 -9.36
N GLN A 57 -4.32 11.75 -9.00
CA GLN A 57 -4.05 11.27 -7.65
C GLN A 57 -2.85 10.35 -7.63
N VAL A 58 -2.18 10.29 -6.47
CA VAL A 58 -1.12 9.35 -6.18
C VAL A 58 -1.58 8.47 -5.03
N ILE A 59 -1.56 7.15 -5.23
CA ILE A 59 -1.90 6.16 -4.22
C ILE A 59 -0.61 5.65 -3.60
N VAL A 60 -0.38 5.95 -2.33
CA VAL A 60 0.68 5.34 -1.52
C VAL A 60 0.05 4.24 -0.68
N TYR A 61 0.61 3.03 -0.68
CA TYR A 61 0.03 1.89 0.02
C TYR A 61 1.06 0.98 0.69
N GLU A 62 0.59 0.28 1.72
CA GLU A 62 1.25 -0.84 2.39
C GLU A 62 0.24 -1.96 2.60
N LEU A 63 0.61 -3.17 2.21
CA LEU A 63 -0.18 -4.39 2.32
C LEU A 63 0.56 -5.39 3.18
N TYR A 64 -0.17 -6.08 4.04
CA TYR A 64 0.35 -7.17 4.86
C TYR A 64 -0.43 -8.41 4.47
N VAL A 65 0.24 -9.30 3.74
CA VAL A 65 -0.38 -10.45 3.07
C VAL A 65 0.00 -11.71 3.81
N ASN A 66 -0.97 -12.61 4.00
CA ASN A 66 -0.68 -13.92 4.57
C ASN A 66 0.10 -14.77 3.53
N PRO A 67 1.35 -15.18 3.80
CA PRO A 67 2.15 -15.94 2.83
C PRO A 67 1.60 -17.34 2.57
N LEU A 68 0.85 -17.92 3.52
CA LEU A 68 0.20 -19.22 3.36
C LEU A 68 -1.10 -19.14 2.55
N ARG A 69 -1.65 -17.93 2.37
CA ARG A 69 -2.90 -17.67 1.64
C ARG A 69 -2.72 -16.46 0.73
N PRO A 70 -1.96 -16.58 -0.37
CA PRO A 70 -1.68 -15.47 -1.27
C PRO A 70 -2.99 -14.94 -1.88
N GLY A 71 -3.39 -13.74 -1.45
CA GLY A 71 -4.69 -13.13 -1.79
C GLY A 71 -5.53 -12.78 -0.56
N LEU A 72 -5.17 -13.28 0.62
CA LEU A 72 -5.71 -12.82 1.89
C LEU A 72 -4.89 -11.62 2.39
N TYR A 73 -5.43 -10.43 2.16
CA TYR A 73 -4.91 -9.17 2.70
C TYR A 73 -5.42 -9.00 4.13
N GLU A 74 -4.52 -9.11 5.11
CA GLU A 74 -4.90 -9.02 6.51
C GLU A 74 -4.95 -7.57 6.98
N ILE A 75 -3.94 -6.78 6.61
CA ILE A 75 -3.94 -5.33 6.82
C ILE A 75 -3.62 -4.64 5.50
N THR A 76 -4.44 -3.65 5.19
CA THR A 76 -4.32 -2.81 3.99
C THR A 76 -4.31 -1.37 4.42
N ARG A 77 -3.28 -0.64 4.02
CA ARG A 77 -3.12 0.78 4.35
C ARG A 77 -2.88 1.54 3.08
N PHE A 78 -3.52 2.68 2.95
CA PHE A 78 -3.27 3.55 1.81
C PHE A 78 -3.58 5.01 2.13
N ARG A 79 -2.97 5.89 1.36
CA ARG A 79 -3.29 7.33 1.32
C ARG A 79 -3.45 7.73 -0.13
N LEU A 80 -4.55 8.43 -0.42
CA LEU A 80 -4.76 9.09 -1.70
C LEU A 80 -4.26 10.53 -1.59
N ASP A 81 -3.14 10.81 -2.22
CA ASP A 81 -2.56 12.14 -2.28
C ASP A 81 -3.07 12.84 -3.54
N ARG A 82 -3.87 13.90 -3.39
CA ARG A 82 -4.17 14.80 -4.51
C ARG A 82 -2.97 15.72 -4.72
N LEU A 83 -2.57 15.90 -5.99
CA LEU A 83 -1.55 16.87 -6.34
C LEU A 83 -2.18 18.27 -6.41
N GLU A 84 -1.97 19.09 -5.37
CA GLU A 84 -2.43 20.48 -5.36
C GLU A 84 -1.29 21.43 -5.78
N GLY A 85 -1.48 22.20 -6.87
CA GLY A 85 -0.56 23.27 -7.31
C GLY A 85 -0.14 23.18 -8.79
N ALA A 86 0.02 24.33 -9.45
CA ALA A 86 0.28 24.44 -10.90
C ALA A 86 1.77 24.31 -11.30
N ALA A 87 2.71 24.32 -10.34
CA ALA A 87 4.15 24.26 -10.60
C ALA A 87 4.79 23.06 -9.88
N GLU A 88 5.65 22.31 -10.57
CA GLU A 88 6.29 21.08 -10.04
C GLU A 88 6.96 21.28 -8.67
N ALA A 89 7.54 22.44 -8.41
CA ALA A 89 8.24 22.74 -7.16
C ALA A 89 7.31 22.98 -5.94
N ARG A 90 5.98 23.05 -6.11
CA ARG A 90 5.03 23.37 -5.03
C ARG A 90 3.83 22.42 -4.94
N LYS A 91 3.88 21.24 -5.56
CA LYS A 91 2.80 20.25 -5.43
C LYS A 91 2.69 19.77 -3.98
N ARG A 92 1.62 20.17 -3.27
CA ARG A 92 1.33 19.70 -1.92
C ARG A 92 0.50 18.44 -2.01
N ARG A 93 0.98 17.35 -1.41
CA ARG A 93 0.23 16.11 -1.24
C ARG A 93 -0.71 16.27 -0.02
N VAL A 94 -2.01 16.29 -0.27
CA VAL A 94 -3.04 16.31 0.77
C VAL A 94 -3.89 15.05 0.63
N GLY A 95 -3.91 14.22 1.66
CA GLY A 95 -4.62 12.95 1.65
C GLY A 95 -5.01 12.49 3.05
N THR A 96 -6.16 11.81 3.15
CA THR A 96 -6.53 11.03 4.35
C THR A 96 -5.95 9.63 4.23
N GLU A 97 -5.40 9.14 5.34
CA GLU A 97 -4.90 7.77 5.39
C GLU A 97 -6.02 6.83 5.82
N THR A 98 -6.14 5.70 5.14
CA THR A 98 -7.12 4.66 5.41
C THR A 98 -6.41 3.38 5.81
N LEU A 99 -6.97 2.70 6.80
CA LEU A 99 -6.54 1.38 7.24
C LEU A 99 -7.74 0.43 7.21
N ILE A 100 -7.56 -0.72 6.57
CA ILE A 100 -8.53 -1.81 6.54
C ILE A 100 -7.87 -3.02 7.18
N TRP A 101 -8.59 -3.65 8.09
CA TRP A 101 -8.12 -4.82 8.82
C TRP A 101 -9.15 -5.94 8.74
N ASN A 102 -8.69 -7.10 8.27
CA ASN A 102 -9.43 -8.34 8.32
C ASN A 102 -9.26 -8.99 9.71
N ALA A 103 -10.09 -8.57 10.67
CA ALA A 103 -10.00 -9.04 12.05
C ALA A 103 -10.39 -10.52 12.22
N ARG A 104 -11.17 -11.08 11.28
CA ARG A 104 -11.64 -12.48 11.32
C ARG A 104 -11.54 -13.12 9.93
N PRO A 105 -10.32 -13.47 9.48
CA PRO A 105 -10.12 -14.08 8.18
C PRO A 105 -10.93 -15.36 7.97
N GLY A 106 -11.52 -15.52 6.79
CA GLY A 106 -12.34 -16.70 6.44
C GLY A 106 -13.80 -16.63 6.89
N THR A 107 -14.20 -15.56 7.59
CA THR A 107 -15.61 -15.28 7.91
C THR A 107 -16.24 -14.33 6.88
N ARG A 108 -17.57 -14.20 6.90
CA ARG A 108 -18.32 -13.23 6.08
C ARG A 108 -18.54 -11.89 6.80
N GLU A 109 -17.83 -11.66 7.90
CA GLU A 109 -17.97 -10.40 8.64
C GLU A 109 -17.35 -9.24 7.85
N PRO A 110 -17.93 -8.02 7.93
CA PRO A 110 -17.34 -6.85 7.29
C PRO A 110 -15.93 -6.58 7.82
N LEU A 111 -15.05 -6.14 6.92
CA LEU A 111 -13.71 -5.71 7.30
C LEU A 111 -13.78 -4.49 8.22
N VAL A 112 -12.83 -4.38 9.14
CA VAL A 112 -12.75 -3.22 10.03
C VAL A 112 -12.03 -2.11 9.28
N CYS A 113 -12.69 -0.97 9.07
CA CYS A 113 -12.11 0.16 8.36
C CYS A 113 -11.94 1.37 9.28
N TYR A 114 -10.79 2.02 9.17
CA TYR A 114 -10.45 3.25 9.86
C TYR A 114 -9.98 4.31 8.87
N GLU A 115 -10.32 5.55 9.17
CA GLU A 115 -9.85 6.73 8.46
C GLU A 115 -9.10 7.63 9.44
N ARG A 116 -7.95 8.14 9.02
CA ARG A 116 -7.18 9.14 9.75
C ARG A 116 -7.63 10.53 9.30
N ALA A 117 -8.58 11.09 10.03
CA ALA A 117 -9.07 12.44 9.80
C ALA A 117 -8.39 13.45 10.74
N SER A 118 -8.17 14.67 10.24
CA SER A 118 -7.83 15.79 11.11
C SER A 118 -9.10 16.25 11.82
N ARG A 119 -9.11 16.27 13.15
CA ARG A 119 -10.25 16.81 13.89
C ARG A 119 -10.19 18.34 13.82
N HIS A 120 -11.10 18.95 13.06
CA HIS A 120 -11.33 20.40 13.13
C HIS A 120 -12.39 20.67 14.20
N GLY A 121 -12.00 21.46 15.20
CA GLY A 121 -12.91 22.02 16.19
C GLY A 121 -12.45 23.43 16.54
N TRP A 122 -13.40 24.31 16.82
CA TRP A 122 -13.23 25.64 17.39
C TRP A 122 -12.19 25.74 18.52
N ARG A 123 -12.06 24.71 19.37
CA ARG A 123 -11.04 24.62 20.44
C ARG A 123 -9.65 24.12 20.01
N THR A 124 -9.49 23.73 18.74
CA THR A 124 -8.26 23.13 18.18
C THR A 124 -7.74 23.89 16.97
N LEU A 125 -8.14 25.16 16.81
CA LEU A 125 -7.72 26.04 15.70
C LEU A 125 -6.19 26.13 15.51
N TRP A 126 -5.42 25.93 16.59
CA TRP A 126 -3.96 26.02 16.58
C TRP A 126 -3.24 24.67 16.56
N LEU A 127 -3.94 23.55 16.78
CA LEU A 127 -3.36 22.20 16.89
C LEU A 127 -4.23 21.19 16.13
N ARG A 128 -3.85 20.91 14.88
CA ARG A 128 -4.45 19.82 14.09
C ARG A 128 -4.13 18.47 14.76
N LYS A 129 -5.08 17.94 15.53
CA LYS A 129 -4.97 16.60 16.09
C LYS A 129 -5.49 15.59 15.08
N TRP A 130 -4.61 14.73 14.60
CA TRP A 130 -4.96 13.60 13.76
C TRP A 130 -5.45 12.44 14.61
N THR A 131 -6.62 11.91 14.29
CA THR A 131 -7.19 10.77 15.01
C THR A 131 -7.73 9.75 14.05
N TRP A 132 -7.50 8.48 14.36
CA TRP A 132 -8.16 7.37 13.69
C TRP A 132 -9.62 7.32 14.14
N ARG A 133 -10.53 7.29 13.16
CA ARG A 133 -11.97 7.09 13.36
C ARG A 133 -12.38 5.82 12.64
N ARG A 134 -13.15 4.97 13.32
CA ARG A 134 -13.73 3.78 12.69
C ARG A 134 -14.86 4.21 11.74
N LEU A 135 -14.85 3.69 10.52
CA LEU A 135 -15.95 3.87 9.57
C LEU A 135 -17.02 2.81 9.82
N VAL A 136 -18.28 3.20 9.64
CA VAL A 136 -19.41 2.29 9.79
C VAL A 136 -19.52 1.41 8.55
N PRO A 137 -19.58 0.07 8.69
CA PRO A 137 -19.76 -0.81 7.54
C PRO A 137 -20.99 -0.40 6.71
N GLY A 138 -20.81 -0.30 5.40
CA GLY A 138 -21.86 0.09 4.46
C GLY A 138 -22.08 1.60 4.32
N SER A 139 -21.39 2.46 5.08
CA SER A 139 -21.42 3.91 4.84
C SER A 139 -20.77 4.26 3.49
N PRO A 140 -21.10 5.41 2.88
CA PRO A 140 -20.46 5.84 1.64
C PRO A 140 -18.93 5.91 1.73
N GLU A 141 -18.39 6.39 2.85
CA GLU A 141 -16.94 6.47 3.09
C GLU A 141 -16.31 5.08 3.20
N TYR A 142 -17.01 4.15 3.86
CA TYR A 142 -16.58 2.76 3.94
C TYR A 142 -16.55 2.12 2.55
N GLN A 143 -17.59 2.32 1.74
CA GLN A 143 -17.66 1.78 0.38
C GLN A 143 -16.55 2.36 -0.51
N ALA A 144 -16.32 3.68 -0.45
CA ALA A 144 -15.22 4.32 -1.17
C ALA A 144 -13.85 3.77 -0.76
N ALA A 145 -13.64 3.51 0.53
CA ALA A 145 -12.43 2.86 1.03
C ALA A 145 -12.26 1.45 0.49
N MET A 146 -13.34 0.65 0.44
CA MET A 146 -13.30 -0.72 -0.13
C MET A 146 -13.00 -0.71 -1.63
N PHE A 147 -13.62 0.19 -2.40
CA PHE A 147 -13.33 0.32 -3.83
C PHE A 147 -11.85 0.68 -4.07
N THR A 148 -11.31 1.61 -3.28
CA THR A 148 -9.88 1.97 -3.36
C THR A 148 -8.99 0.78 -3.00
N ALA A 149 -9.35 0.02 -1.96
CA ALA A 149 -8.60 -1.18 -1.57
C ALA A 149 -8.55 -2.22 -2.68
N LEU A 150 -9.67 -2.48 -3.37
CA LEU A 150 -9.71 -3.40 -4.51
C LEU A 150 -8.75 -2.96 -5.62
N ARG A 151 -8.65 -1.66 -5.86
CA ARG A 151 -7.70 -1.10 -6.84
C ARG A 151 -6.25 -1.30 -6.40
N VAL A 152 -5.94 -1.04 -5.13
CA VAL A 152 -4.62 -1.33 -4.55
C VAL A 152 -4.26 -2.81 -4.67
N TYR A 153 -5.20 -3.72 -4.42
CA TYR A 153 -4.99 -5.15 -4.61
C TYR A 153 -4.74 -5.51 -6.07
N GLY A 154 -5.46 -4.88 -7.00
CA GLY A 154 -5.22 -5.02 -8.44
C GLY A 154 -3.80 -4.60 -8.82
N LEU A 155 -3.33 -3.46 -8.32
CA LEU A 155 -1.97 -2.96 -8.54
C LEU A 155 -0.91 -3.93 -8.00
N HIS A 156 -1.08 -4.40 -6.78
CA HIS A 156 -0.18 -5.37 -6.18
C HIS A 156 -0.14 -6.69 -6.98
N ARG A 157 -1.31 -7.22 -7.36
CA ARG A 157 -1.40 -8.44 -8.18
C ARG A 157 -0.77 -8.30 -9.55
N ALA A 158 -0.95 -7.16 -10.21
CA ALA A 158 -0.32 -6.88 -11.51
C ALA A 158 1.22 -6.92 -11.40
N ARG A 159 1.80 -6.39 -10.31
CA ARG A 159 3.24 -6.49 -10.04
C ARG A 159 3.73 -7.93 -9.86
N LEU A 160 2.86 -8.81 -9.36
CA LEU A 160 3.13 -10.25 -9.25
C LEU A 160 2.84 -11.03 -10.54
N GLY A 161 2.40 -10.37 -11.63
CA GLY A 161 1.99 -11.04 -12.87
C GLY A 161 0.70 -11.86 -12.73
N LEU A 162 -0.12 -11.60 -11.71
CA LEU A 162 -1.37 -12.31 -11.44
C LEU A 162 -2.57 -11.65 -12.13
N PRO A 163 -3.62 -12.43 -12.47
CA PRO A 163 -4.83 -11.87 -13.08
C PRO A 163 -5.55 -10.90 -12.14
N PRO A 164 -6.31 -9.93 -12.68
CA PRO A 164 -7.06 -8.96 -11.88
C PRO A 164 -8.15 -9.65 -11.05
N ILE A 165 -8.55 -8.99 -9.96
CA ILE A 165 -9.70 -9.41 -9.15
C ILE A 165 -10.96 -9.11 -9.98
N ARG A 166 -11.77 -10.14 -10.25
CA ARG A 166 -13.05 -10.05 -10.96
C ARG A 166 -14.21 -9.97 -9.98
#